data_AF-A0AAP0R163-F1
#
_entry.id   AF-A0AAP0R163-F1
#
_cell.length_a   1.000
_cell.length_b   1.000
_cell.length_c   1.000
_cell.angle_alpha   90.00
_cell.angle_beta   90.00
_cell.angle_gamma   90.00
#
_symmetry.space_group_name_H-M   'P 1'
#
loop_
_entity.id
_entity.type
_entity.pdbx_description
1 polymer ?
#
loop_
_entity_poly.entity_id
_entity_poly.type
_entity_poly.pdbx_seq_one_letter_code
_entity_poly.pdbx_strand_id
1 'polypeptide(L)'
;MVVGNESTVEFIEHPTIMITTLTMFNISSSRDVASRYLLRLGQGEQELATGIDFSREGQVNSMLVRRLELLSEVEKLARSLRLTEDVIKLTFIKDRFPFKEFFSNTPQSVFTGRSFEEVIRAAKRCFYHLENIFQEIEECRAFELLKSTTDRANYLMTKQTKIVAITCTYAALKRKDFLRLDFKFVRLGIPYIEMNAQGRARPSIARLYNWRYSDLGDLSYMNEAAIFRGANAGFSYDYQLVDVPDYNGRGESVPSPWFY
;
A
#
# COMPACT_ATOMS: atom_id res chain seq x y z
N MET A 1 2.34 3.32 18.26
CA MET A 1 0.99 3.27 17.65
C MET A 1 0.99 4.28 16.52
N VAL A 2 0.99 3.82 15.27
CA VAL A 2 1.20 4.67 14.09
C VAL A 2 -0.10 5.40 13.74
N VAL A 3 -0.01 6.73 13.70
CA VAL A 3 -1.05 7.68 13.26
C VAL A 3 -1.44 7.38 11.82
N GLY A 4 -2.65 6.86 11.60
CA GLY A 4 -3.20 6.60 10.27
C GLY A 4 -4.21 7.66 9.89
N ASN A 5 -3.97 8.34 8.77
CA ASN A 5 -4.91 9.27 8.16
C ASN A 5 -6.21 8.56 7.78
N GLU A 6 -7.34 9.23 8.06
CA GLU A 6 -8.68 8.81 7.72
C GLU A 6 -8.78 8.25 6.32
N SER A 7 -9.24 7.01 6.26
CA SER A 7 -9.90 6.47 5.09
C SER A 7 -10.81 5.34 5.56
N THR A 8 -12.11 5.47 5.29
CA THR A 8 -13.11 4.45 5.61
C THR A 8 -12.68 3.12 5.03
N VAL A 9 -12.35 2.19 5.91
CA VAL A 9 -11.93 0.84 5.54
C VAL A 9 -13.17 -0.05 5.50
N GLU A 10 -13.67 -0.33 4.30
CA GLU A 10 -14.70 -1.35 4.10
C GLU A 10 -14.03 -2.72 3.91
N PHE A 11 -14.20 -3.63 4.87
CA PHE A 11 -13.80 -5.04 4.71
C PHE A 11 -15.02 -5.84 4.22
N ILE A 12 -14.86 -6.61 3.14
CA ILE A 12 -15.89 -7.52 2.59
C ILE A 12 -15.33 -8.95 2.58
N GLU A 13 -16.21 -9.94 2.81
CA GLU A 13 -15.96 -11.37 3.11
C GLU A 13 -15.21 -12.21 2.05
N HIS A 14 -14.62 -11.64 1.01
CA HIS A 14 -13.59 -12.28 0.19
C HIS A 14 -12.54 -11.23 -0.16
N PRO A 15 -11.24 -11.59 -0.16
CA PRO A 15 -10.17 -10.61 -0.07
C PRO A 15 -10.30 -9.69 -1.28
N THR A 16 -9.96 -8.41 -1.11
CA THR A 16 -9.97 -7.36 -2.13
C THR A 16 -11.18 -6.46 -2.06
N ILE A 17 -11.03 -5.35 -1.33
CA ILE A 17 -11.23 -3.97 -1.83
C ILE A 17 -10.83 -3.01 -0.68
N MET A 18 -10.07 -1.95 -0.99
CA MET A 18 -9.83 -0.82 -0.10
C MET A 18 -10.13 0.46 -0.87
N ILE A 19 -11.19 1.17 -0.52
CA ILE A 19 -11.57 2.43 -1.15
C ILE A 19 -10.81 3.58 -0.46
N THR A 20 -9.95 4.29 -1.21
CA THR A 20 -9.53 5.73 -1.10
C THR A 20 -8.08 5.94 -1.58
N THR A 21 -7.83 7.06 -2.24
CA THR A 21 -6.98 7.06 -3.45
C THR A 21 -5.62 7.76 -3.39
N LEU A 22 -5.16 8.35 -2.28
CA LEU A 22 -3.82 8.98 -2.28
C LEU A 22 -2.92 8.59 -1.10
N THR A 23 -3.42 8.60 0.13
CA THR A 23 -2.58 8.36 1.31
C THR A 23 -2.25 6.88 1.55
N MET A 24 -3.07 5.95 1.04
CA MET A 24 -2.91 4.51 1.30
C MET A 24 -1.66 3.88 0.66
N PHE A 25 -1.28 4.24 -0.58
CA PHE A 25 -0.15 3.61 -1.27
C PHE A 25 1.22 4.00 -0.69
N ASN A 26 1.35 5.24 -0.20
CA ASN A 26 2.55 5.67 0.52
C ASN A 26 2.71 4.89 1.84
N ILE A 27 1.60 4.58 2.51
CA ILE A 27 1.61 3.84 3.78
C ILE A 27 1.80 2.34 3.54
N SER A 28 1.26 1.75 2.47
CA SER A 28 1.41 0.31 2.21
C SER A 28 2.82 -0.08 1.77
N SER A 29 3.57 0.82 1.13
CA SER A 29 4.98 0.59 0.79
C SER A 29 5.87 0.42 2.04
N SER A 30 5.41 0.89 3.20
CA SER A 30 6.10 0.71 4.49
C SER A 30 5.69 -0.58 5.24
N ARG A 31 4.73 -1.33 4.70
CA ARG A 31 4.25 -2.61 5.23
C ARG A 31 4.66 -3.74 4.29
N ASP A 32 4.75 -4.97 4.79
CA ASP A 32 5.15 -6.16 4.03
C ASP A 32 4.04 -6.63 3.07
N VAL A 33 3.64 -5.75 2.14
CA VAL A 33 2.64 -6.02 1.10
C VAL A 33 3.31 -5.79 -0.24
N ALA A 34 3.46 -6.86 -1.01
CA ALA A 34 4.04 -6.76 -2.34
C ALA A 34 3.20 -5.84 -3.25
N SER A 35 3.85 -4.88 -3.91
CA SER A 35 3.23 -3.88 -4.80
C SER A 35 2.39 -4.50 -5.91
N ARG A 36 2.73 -5.73 -6.32
CA ARG A 36 2.05 -6.54 -7.32
C ARG A 36 0.57 -6.84 -7.01
N TYR A 37 0.18 -6.73 -5.74
CA TYR A 37 -1.19 -6.96 -5.29
C TYR A 37 -2.01 -5.66 -5.19
N LEU A 38 -1.44 -4.50 -5.53
CA LEU A 38 -2.05 -3.19 -5.36
C LEU A 38 -2.34 -2.52 -6.71
N LEU A 39 -3.61 -2.26 -7.05
CA LEU A 39 -3.98 -1.58 -8.31
C LEU A 39 -4.74 -0.28 -8.03
N ARG A 40 -4.41 0.81 -8.75
CA ARG A 40 -5.18 2.07 -8.73
C ARG A 40 -5.96 2.24 -10.02
N LEU A 41 -7.24 2.61 -9.94
CA LEU A 41 -8.05 2.99 -11.11
C LEU A 41 -8.61 4.40 -10.95
N GLY A 42 -8.43 5.26 -11.96
CA GLY A 42 -8.93 6.65 -11.95
C GLY A 42 -8.52 7.44 -13.19
N GLN A 43 -9.17 8.57 -13.45
CA GLN A 43 -8.83 9.43 -14.61
C GLN A 43 -7.44 10.09 -14.51
N GLY A 44 -6.90 10.26 -13.30
CA GLY A 44 -5.50 10.67 -13.03
C GLY A 44 -4.65 9.50 -12.54
N GLU A 45 -4.71 8.36 -13.24
CA GLU A 45 -3.99 7.11 -12.87
C GLU A 45 -2.46 7.32 -12.80
N GLN A 46 -1.94 8.19 -13.65
CA GLN A 46 -0.50 8.45 -13.87
C GLN A 46 0.05 9.62 -13.03
N GLU A 47 -0.78 10.34 -12.27
CA GLU A 47 -0.40 11.60 -11.62
C GLU A 47 0.18 11.44 -10.20
N LEU A 48 0.63 10.25 -9.79
CA LEU A 48 1.26 10.10 -8.48
C LEU A 48 2.69 10.67 -8.46
N ALA A 49 3.00 11.42 -7.41
CA ALA A 49 4.36 11.75 -6.99
C ALA A 49 5.04 10.56 -6.26
N THR A 50 4.91 9.34 -6.78
CA THR A 50 5.58 8.13 -6.28
C THR A 50 6.43 7.53 -7.38
N GLY A 51 7.62 7.04 -7.05
CA GLY A 51 8.53 6.43 -8.05
C GLY A 51 8.04 5.12 -8.68
N ILE A 52 6.84 4.65 -8.33
CA ILE A 52 6.24 3.40 -8.82
C ILE A 52 4.87 3.74 -9.43
N ASP A 53 4.63 3.25 -10.65
CA ASP A 53 3.36 3.40 -11.37
C ASP A 53 2.38 2.27 -11.01
N PHE A 54 1.29 2.61 -10.33
CA PHE A 54 0.23 1.68 -9.91
C PHE A 54 -0.95 1.62 -10.89
N SER A 55 -0.81 2.22 -12.08
CA SER A 55 -1.81 2.12 -13.15
C SER A 55 -1.87 0.72 -13.74
N ARG A 56 -2.91 0.40 -14.51
CA ARG A 56 -3.07 -0.88 -15.23
C ARG A 56 -1.88 -1.15 -16.15
N GLU A 57 -1.45 -0.13 -16.91
CA GLU A 57 -0.30 -0.26 -17.81
C GLU A 57 1.02 -0.33 -17.02
N GLY A 58 1.17 0.49 -15.98
CA GLY A 58 2.33 0.47 -15.08
C GLY A 58 2.50 -0.87 -14.37
N GLN A 59 1.41 -1.45 -13.87
CA GLN A 59 1.38 -2.76 -13.23
C GLN A 59 1.74 -3.86 -14.22
N VAL A 60 1.12 -3.89 -15.40
CA VAL A 60 1.46 -4.88 -16.44
C VAL A 60 2.93 -4.76 -16.81
N ASN A 61 3.45 -3.56 -17.03
CA ASN A 61 4.86 -3.35 -17.35
C ASN A 61 5.79 -3.77 -16.20
N SER A 62 5.45 -3.44 -14.94
CA SER A 62 6.24 -3.84 -13.77
C SER A 62 6.30 -5.36 -13.60
N MET A 63 5.20 -6.08 -13.87
CA MET A 63 5.15 -7.55 -13.85
C MET A 63 5.99 -8.14 -14.98
N LEU A 64 5.96 -7.54 -16.17
CA LEU A 64 6.76 -8.01 -17.31
C LEU A 64 8.26 -7.81 -17.08
N VAL A 65 8.66 -6.68 -16.50
CA VAL A 65 10.06 -6.44 -16.09
C VAL A 65 10.46 -7.43 -15.00
N ARG A 66 9.62 -7.61 -13.97
CA ARG A 66 9.86 -8.56 -12.89
C ARG A 66 9.98 -9.99 -13.40
N ARG A 67 9.17 -10.39 -14.38
CA ARG A 67 9.26 -11.70 -15.03
C ARG A 67 10.65 -11.92 -15.65
N LEU A 68 11.22 -10.92 -16.32
CA LEU A 68 12.57 -11.05 -16.90
C LEU A 68 13.64 -11.23 -15.82
N GLU A 69 13.52 -10.52 -14.69
CA GLU A 69 14.40 -10.72 -13.53
C GLU A 69 14.27 -12.14 -12.98
N LEU A 70 13.05 -12.61 -12.72
CA LEU A 70 12.78 -13.94 -12.17
C LEU A 70 13.25 -15.06 -13.11
N LEU A 71 13.10 -14.90 -14.43
CA LEU A 71 13.60 -15.86 -15.41
C LEU A 71 15.14 -15.92 -15.42
N SER A 72 15.82 -14.78 -15.23
CA SER A 72 17.27 -14.76 -15.06
C SER A 72 17.71 -15.51 -13.80
N GLU A 73 16.96 -15.36 -12.71
CA GLU A 73 17.20 -16.10 -11.47
C GLU A 73 16.96 -17.62 -11.64
N VAL A 74 15.89 -18.03 -12.34
CA VAL A 74 15.66 -19.45 -12.65
C VAL A 74 16.76 -20.03 -13.54
N GLU A 75 17.28 -19.26 -14.49
CA GLU A 75 18.42 -19.69 -15.32
C GLU A 75 19.69 -19.90 -14.48
N LYS A 76 19.96 -19.01 -13.51
CA LYS A 76 21.05 -19.16 -12.54
C LYS A 76 20.84 -20.40 -11.66
N LEU A 77 19.62 -20.62 -11.19
CA LEU A 77 19.26 -21.79 -10.38
C LEU A 77 19.50 -23.09 -11.14
N ALA A 78 19.06 -23.17 -12.39
CA ALA A 78 19.23 -24.33 -13.25
C ALA A 78 20.71 -24.69 -13.47
N ARG A 79 21.59 -23.69 -13.58
CA ARG A 79 23.05 -23.89 -13.71
C ARG A 79 23.69 -24.43 -12.42
N SER A 80 23.14 -24.07 -11.26
CA SER A 80 23.70 -24.43 -9.93
C SER A 80 23.36 -25.85 -9.46
N LEU A 81 22.31 -26.48 -10.00
CA LEU A 81 21.69 -27.72 -9.49
C LEU A 81 22.40 -29.05 -9.84
N ARG A 82 23.71 -29.05 -10.11
CA ARG A 82 24.49 -30.27 -10.46
C ARG A 82 24.64 -31.26 -9.27
N LEU A 83 23.63 -32.08 -8.94
CA LEU A 83 23.61 -32.89 -7.71
C LEU A 83 23.76 -34.42 -7.88
N THR A 84 24.70 -35.00 -7.12
CA THR A 84 24.91 -36.44 -6.77
C THR A 84 24.88 -36.67 -5.25
N GLU A 85 24.13 -37.65 -4.74
CA GLU A 85 23.67 -37.81 -3.34
C GLU A 85 24.73 -37.99 -2.20
N ASP A 86 24.30 -37.66 -0.96
CA ASP A 86 24.65 -38.22 0.38
C ASP A 86 25.53 -37.53 1.50
N VAL A 87 25.01 -37.74 2.75
CA VAL A 87 25.46 -37.73 4.19
C VAL A 87 25.62 -36.47 5.09
N ILE A 88 24.75 -36.40 6.12
CA ILE A 88 24.38 -35.30 7.05
C ILE A 88 25.32 -35.02 8.26
N LYS A 89 25.70 -33.75 8.44
CA LYS A 89 26.31 -33.02 9.60
C LYS A 89 25.94 -31.52 9.55
N LEU A 90 26.24 -30.70 10.58
CA LEU A 90 26.04 -29.23 10.53
C LEU A 90 26.81 -28.57 9.37
N THR A 91 27.99 -29.12 9.07
CA THR A 91 28.75 -28.84 7.85
C THR A 91 28.02 -29.32 6.61
N PHE A 92 27.38 -30.50 6.60
CA PHE A 92 26.60 -30.98 5.46
C PHE A 92 25.51 -30.02 5.01
N ILE A 93 24.73 -29.39 5.89
CA ILE A 93 23.72 -28.44 5.42
C ILE A 93 24.41 -27.27 4.72
N LYS A 94 25.47 -26.71 5.32
CA LYS A 94 26.24 -25.62 4.69
C LYS A 94 26.99 -26.07 3.44
N ASP A 95 27.44 -27.32 3.35
CA ASP A 95 28.28 -27.87 2.28
C ASP A 95 27.46 -28.40 1.11
N ARG A 96 26.29 -28.95 1.40
CA ARG A 96 25.39 -29.61 0.46
C ARG A 96 24.17 -28.76 0.11
N PHE A 97 24.00 -27.58 0.73
CA PHE A 97 22.95 -26.65 0.32
C PHE A 97 23.08 -26.37 -1.19
N PRO A 98 22.08 -26.80 -1.99
CA PRO A 98 22.24 -26.89 -3.44
C PRO A 98 22.18 -25.53 -4.14
N PHE A 99 21.78 -24.49 -3.42
CA PHE A 99 21.55 -23.15 -3.96
C PHE A 99 22.59 -22.13 -3.49
N LYS A 100 23.78 -22.57 -3.04
CA LYS A 100 24.83 -21.67 -2.55
C LYS A 100 25.28 -20.63 -3.57
N GLU A 101 25.44 -21.06 -4.81
CA GLU A 101 25.83 -20.17 -5.91
C GLU A 101 24.74 -19.14 -6.22
N PHE A 102 23.47 -19.57 -6.19
CA PHE A 102 22.31 -18.71 -6.41
C PHE A 102 22.23 -17.57 -5.38
N PHE A 103 22.46 -17.85 -4.10
CA PHE A 103 22.42 -16.84 -3.04
C PHE A 103 23.77 -16.12 -2.79
N SER A 104 24.76 -16.27 -3.68
CA SER A 104 26.10 -15.69 -3.50
C SER A 104 26.12 -14.15 -3.49
N ASN A 105 25.15 -13.50 -4.13
CA ASN A 105 25.03 -12.04 -4.23
C ASN A 105 24.29 -11.40 -3.05
N THR A 106 23.96 -12.16 -2.00
CA THR A 106 23.26 -11.62 -0.85
C THR A 106 24.20 -10.80 0.03
N PRO A 107 23.78 -9.62 0.54
CA PRO A 107 24.65 -8.71 1.32
C PRO A 107 25.12 -9.30 2.66
N GLN A 108 24.46 -10.36 3.14
CA GLN A 108 24.90 -11.15 4.28
C GLN A 108 25.00 -12.61 3.87
N SER A 109 26.05 -13.30 4.31
CA SER A 109 26.19 -14.75 4.10
C SER A 109 24.93 -15.48 4.60
N VAL A 110 24.34 -16.32 3.75
CA VAL A 110 23.09 -17.05 4.04
C VAL A 110 23.14 -17.83 5.37
N PHE A 111 24.32 -18.33 5.76
CA PHE A 111 24.49 -19.18 6.94
C PHE A 111 25.39 -18.54 8.01
N THR A 112 24.91 -17.50 8.68
CA THR A 112 25.59 -16.85 9.82
C THR A 112 25.43 -17.60 11.15
N GLY A 113 24.43 -18.49 11.26
CA GLY A 113 24.09 -19.19 12.50
C GLY A 113 25.18 -20.12 13.03
N ARG A 114 25.31 -20.15 14.37
CA ARG A 114 26.20 -21.07 15.12
C ARG A 114 25.45 -22.33 15.57
N SER A 115 24.12 -22.30 15.56
CA SER A 115 23.25 -23.43 15.93
C SER A 115 22.62 -24.11 14.72
N PHE A 116 22.30 -25.39 14.85
CA PHE A 116 21.60 -26.16 13.82
C PHE A 116 20.23 -25.58 13.47
N GLU A 117 19.51 -25.07 14.47
CA GLU A 117 18.17 -24.51 14.29
C GLU A 117 18.20 -23.24 13.44
N GLU A 118 19.17 -22.34 13.66
CA GLU A 118 19.36 -21.14 12.85
C GLU A 118 19.71 -21.49 11.40
N VAL A 119 20.58 -22.48 11.19
CA VAL A 119 21.00 -22.93 9.85
C VAL A 119 19.83 -23.55 9.08
N ILE A 120 19.01 -24.38 9.73
CA ILE A 120 17.80 -24.92 9.10
C ILE A 120 16.78 -23.81 8.83
N ARG A 121 16.59 -22.86 9.74
CA ARG A 121 15.67 -21.74 9.54
C ARG A 121 16.10 -20.88 8.35
N ALA A 122 17.40 -20.63 8.20
CA ALA A 122 17.95 -19.94 7.04
C ALA A 122 17.76 -20.74 5.73
N ALA A 123 18.06 -22.04 5.75
CA ALA A 123 17.83 -22.91 4.58
C ALA A 123 16.36 -22.95 4.15
N LYS A 124 15.44 -23.05 5.11
CA LYS A 124 13.99 -22.98 4.87
C LYS A 124 13.59 -21.64 4.26
N ARG A 125 14.13 -20.51 4.76
CA ARG A 125 13.87 -19.18 4.17
C ARG A 125 14.32 -19.08 2.73
N CYS A 126 15.49 -19.63 2.40
CA CYS A 126 15.96 -19.69 1.02
C CYS A 126 15.04 -20.55 0.14
N PHE A 127 14.54 -21.67 0.65
CA PHE A 127 13.59 -22.50 -0.07
C PHE A 127 12.26 -21.77 -0.30
N TYR A 128 11.71 -21.12 0.73
CA TYR A 128 10.53 -20.26 0.59
C TYR A 128 10.73 -19.14 -0.42
N HIS A 129 11.94 -18.57 -0.51
CA HIS A 129 12.25 -17.58 -1.52
C HIS A 129 12.18 -18.15 -2.94
N LEU A 130 12.70 -19.36 -3.16
CA LEU A 130 12.60 -20.06 -4.45
C LEU A 130 11.16 -20.42 -4.78
N GLU A 131 10.39 -20.94 -3.82
CA GLU A 131 8.96 -21.21 -3.98
C GLU A 131 8.21 -19.93 -4.39
N ASN A 132 8.50 -18.81 -3.73
CA ASN A 132 7.92 -17.50 -4.10
C ASN A 132 8.31 -17.08 -5.53
N ILE A 133 9.55 -17.30 -5.97
CA ILE A 133 9.97 -17.02 -7.36
C ILE A 133 9.11 -17.82 -8.35
N PHE A 134 8.95 -19.12 -8.13
CA PHE A 134 8.17 -19.97 -9.03
C PHE A 134 6.67 -19.65 -8.97
N GLN A 135 6.15 -19.33 -7.79
CA GLN A 135 4.78 -18.88 -7.63
C GLN A 135 4.53 -17.57 -8.39
N GLU A 136 5.46 -16.61 -8.32
CA GLU A 136 5.38 -15.35 -9.08
C GLU A 136 5.45 -15.59 -10.60
N ILE A 137 6.27 -16.55 -11.07
CA ILE A 137 6.32 -16.94 -12.48
C ILE A 137 5.00 -17.59 -12.93
N GLU A 138 4.41 -18.45 -12.10
CA GLU A 138 3.11 -19.07 -12.39
C GLU A 138 2.00 -18.01 -12.47
N GLU A 139 1.98 -17.05 -11.55
CA GLU A 139 1.07 -15.89 -11.62
C GLU A 139 1.29 -15.08 -12.91
N CYS A 140 2.54 -14.98 -13.40
CA CYS A 140 2.89 -14.30 -14.65
C CYS A 140 2.44 -15.04 -15.92
N ARG A 141 2.19 -16.36 -15.85
CA ARG A 141 1.87 -17.20 -17.02
C ARG A 141 0.62 -16.72 -17.76
N ALA A 142 -0.37 -16.21 -17.05
CA ALA A 142 -1.58 -15.67 -17.67
C ALA A 142 -1.29 -14.49 -18.60
N PHE A 143 -0.29 -13.66 -18.29
CA PHE A 143 0.10 -12.53 -19.15
C PHE A 143 0.79 -12.98 -20.45
N GLU A 144 1.42 -14.16 -20.46
CA GLU A 144 1.98 -14.77 -21.67
C GLU A 144 0.88 -15.28 -22.60
N LEU A 145 -0.17 -15.88 -22.01
CA LEU A 145 -1.29 -16.47 -22.76
C LEU A 145 -2.23 -15.39 -23.33
N LEU A 146 -2.45 -14.32 -22.56
CA LEU A 146 -3.31 -13.22 -22.97
C LEU A 146 -2.57 -12.29 -23.93
N LYS A 147 -3.13 -12.10 -25.13
CA LYS A 147 -2.51 -11.29 -26.19
C LYS A 147 -2.89 -9.81 -26.13
N SER A 148 -4.12 -9.50 -25.71
CA SER A 148 -4.62 -8.13 -25.66
C SER A 148 -4.28 -7.45 -24.34
N THR A 149 -3.90 -6.17 -24.40
CA THR A 149 -3.70 -5.32 -23.22
C THR A 149 -4.96 -5.24 -22.37
N THR A 150 -6.15 -5.25 -22.99
CA THR A 150 -7.43 -5.24 -22.28
C THR A 150 -7.65 -6.52 -21.49
N ASP A 151 -7.33 -7.68 -22.06
CA ASP A 151 -7.53 -8.96 -21.38
C ASP A 151 -6.54 -9.14 -20.23
N ARG A 152 -5.29 -8.69 -20.41
CA ARG A 152 -4.28 -8.64 -19.35
C ARG A 152 -4.72 -7.75 -18.19
N ALA A 153 -5.25 -6.57 -18.48
CA ALA A 153 -5.78 -5.67 -17.47
C ALA A 153 -6.97 -6.29 -16.73
N ASN A 154 -7.87 -6.98 -17.44
CA ASN A 154 -9.01 -7.67 -16.83
C ASN A 154 -8.57 -8.82 -15.93
N TYR A 155 -7.57 -9.61 -16.34
CA TYR A 155 -7.00 -10.67 -15.51
C TYR A 155 -6.34 -10.12 -14.24
N LEU A 156 -5.54 -9.05 -14.39
CA LEU A 156 -4.92 -8.35 -13.27
C LEU A 156 -5.99 -7.89 -12.26
N MET A 157 -7.06 -7.26 -12.75
CA MET A 157 -8.15 -6.78 -11.91
C MET A 157 -8.89 -7.91 -11.19
N THR A 158 -9.22 -9.00 -11.90
CA THR A 158 -10.14 -10.02 -11.37
C THR A 158 -9.47 -11.15 -10.59
N LYS A 159 -8.21 -11.48 -10.90
CA LYS A 159 -7.53 -12.68 -10.37
C LYS A 159 -6.26 -12.40 -9.58
N GLN A 160 -5.54 -11.33 -9.90
CA GLN A 160 -4.25 -11.08 -9.28
C GLN A 160 -4.30 -9.98 -8.23
N THR A 161 -5.01 -8.89 -8.49
CA THR A 161 -5.08 -7.76 -7.57
C THR A 161 -5.81 -8.18 -6.30
N LYS A 162 -5.16 -7.98 -5.14
CA LYS A 162 -5.76 -8.23 -3.82
C LYS A 162 -6.24 -6.96 -3.13
N ILE A 163 -5.84 -5.79 -3.62
CA ILE A 163 -6.30 -4.49 -3.12
C ILE A 163 -6.48 -3.55 -4.33
N VAL A 164 -7.72 -3.16 -4.60
CA VAL A 164 -8.05 -2.19 -5.64
C VAL A 164 -8.45 -0.87 -4.97
N ALA A 165 -7.82 0.23 -5.37
CA ALA A 165 -8.15 1.58 -4.92
C ALA A 165 -8.73 2.41 -6.08
N ILE A 166 -9.95 2.90 -5.92
CA ILE A 166 -10.67 3.69 -6.92
C ILE A 166 -11.34 4.90 -6.30
N THR A 167 -11.49 5.99 -7.07
CA THR A 167 -12.32 7.11 -6.63
C THR A 167 -13.80 6.75 -6.73
N CYS A 168 -14.65 7.31 -5.87
CA CYS A 168 -16.09 7.07 -5.93
C CYS A 168 -16.69 7.49 -7.28
N THR A 169 -16.19 8.57 -7.88
CA THR A 169 -16.59 9.03 -9.23
C THR A 169 -16.25 7.99 -10.28
N TYR A 170 -15.03 7.46 -10.28
CA TYR A 170 -14.62 6.43 -11.22
C TYR A 170 -15.40 5.14 -11.01
N ALA A 171 -15.64 4.75 -9.75
CA ALA A 171 -16.47 3.61 -9.38
C ALA A 171 -17.88 3.72 -9.96
N ALA A 172 -18.51 4.90 -9.84
CA ALA A 172 -19.85 5.15 -10.37
C ALA A 172 -19.86 5.12 -11.91
N LEU A 173 -18.91 5.79 -12.56
CA LEU A 173 -18.80 5.85 -14.02
C LEU A 173 -18.55 4.47 -14.65
N LYS A 174 -17.69 3.66 -14.01
CA LYS A 174 -17.28 2.34 -14.49
C LYS A 174 -18.07 1.18 -13.90
N ARG A 175 -19.15 1.46 -13.16
CA ARG A 175 -20.01 0.44 -12.53
C ARG A 175 -20.46 -0.66 -13.50
N LYS A 176 -20.87 -0.30 -14.72
CA LYS A 176 -21.29 -1.27 -15.73
C LYS A 176 -20.16 -2.21 -16.17
N ASP A 177 -18.95 -1.67 -16.30
CA ASP A 177 -17.76 -2.45 -16.67
C ASP A 177 -17.34 -3.37 -15.52
N PHE A 178 -17.40 -2.89 -14.28
CA PHE A 178 -17.13 -3.70 -13.09
C PHE A 178 -18.13 -4.85 -12.92
N LEU A 179 -19.43 -4.59 -13.09
CA LEU A 179 -20.45 -5.66 -13.01
C LEU A 179 -20.26 -6.74 -14.09
N ARG A 180 -19.77 -6.38 -15.29
CA ARG A 180 -19.44 -7.35 -16.35
C ARG A 180 -18.24 -8.24 -16.00
N LEU A 181 -17.37 -7.77 -15.11
CA LEU A 181 -16.23 -8.50 -14.58
C LEU A 181 -16.55 -9.19 -13.24
N ASP A 182 -17.84 -9.35 -12.91
CA ASP A 182 -18.36 -9.92 -11.67
C ASP A 182 -17.89 -9.23 -10.37
N PHE A 183 -17.46 -7.96 -10.46
CA PHE A 183 -17.18 -7.16 -9.27
C PHE A 183 -18.47 -6.78 -8.54
N LYS A 184 -18.65 -7.32 -7.33
CA LYS A 184 -19.79 -7.02 -6.47
C LYS A 184 -19.43 -5.92 -5.47
N PHE A 185 -20.15 -4.79 -5.55
CA PHE A 185 -20.14 -3.79 -4.49
C PHE A 185 -21.16 -4.22 -3.43
N VAL A 186 -20.68 -4.62 -2.25
CA VAL A 186 -21.58 -4.82 -1.10
C VAL A 186 -21.95 -3.45 -0.56
N ARG A 187 -23.24 -3.22 -0.29
CA ARG A 187 -23.65 -2.01 0.40
C ARG A 187 -24.83 -2.29 1.33
N LEU A 188 -24.69 -1.74 2.54
CA LEU A 188 -25.68 -1.46 3.60
C LEU A 188 -25.81 -2.49 4.73
N GLY A 189 -25.62 -1.99 5.97
CA GLY A 189 -25.81 -2.72 7.23
C GLY A 189 -24.54 -3.02 8.03
N ILE A 190 -23.37 -2.58 7.55
CA ILE A 190 -22.08 -2.97 8.15
C ILE A 190 -21.81 -2.13 9.40
N PRO A 191 -21.48 -2.75 10.55
CA PRO A 191 -21.03 -2.02 11.73
C PRO A 191 -19.79 -1.20 11.37
N TYR A 192 -19.78 0.07 11.76
CA TYR A 192 -18.65 0.96 11.52
C TYR A 192 -17.82 1.13 12.79
N ILE A 193 -16.53 1.40 12.60
CA ILE A 193 -15.63 1.80 13.68
C ILE A 193 -15.49 3.31 13.61
N GLU A 194 -15.96 4.01 14.62
CA GLU A 194 -15.72 5.44 14.78
C GLU A 194 -14.33 5.64 15.39
N MET A 195 -13.48 6.39 14.71
CA MET A 195 -12.18 6.78 15.27
C MET A 195 -12.39 7.93 16.24
N ASN A 196 -11.80 7.82 17.42
CA ASN A 196 -12.03 8.74 18.53
C ASN A 196 -10.77 9.54 18.92
N ALA A 197 -9.73 9.58 18.08
CA ALA A 197 -8.51 10.33 18.37
C ALA A 197 -7.89 10.95 17.12
N GLN A 198 -7.68 12.28 17.15
CA GLN A 198 -7.02 13.04 16.08
C GLN A 198 -5.49 13.13 16.32
N GLY A 199 -4.72 13.21 15.24
CA GLY A 199 -3.25 13.20 15.29
C GLY A 199 -2.57 14.23 14.39
N ARG A 200 -3.24 15.33 14.08
CA ARG A 200 -2.75 16.32 13.10
C ARG A 200 -2.83 17.76 13.57
N ALA A 201 -3.92 18.13 14.24
CA ALA A 201 -4.10 19.47 14.78
C ALA A 201 -3.55 19.55 16.22
N ARG A 202 -3.31 20.77 16.69
CA ARG A 202 -3.06 21.00 18.12
C ARG A 202 -4.32 20.71 18.92
N PRO A 203 -4.22 20.19 20.15
CA PRO A 203 -5.38 20.03 21.04
C PRO A 203 -6.17 21.33 21.24
N SER A 204 -5.50 22.49 21.20
CA SER A 204 -6.17 23.79 21.28
C SER A 204 -7.11 24.08 20.12
N ILE A 205 -6.70 23.70 18.91
CA ILE A 205 -7.49 23.88 17.67
C ILE A 205 -8.55 22.78 17.56
N ALA A 206 -8.22 21.54 17.95
CA ALA A 206 -9.16 20.41 17.87
C ALA A 206 -10.45 20.65 18.65
N ARG A 207 -10.38 21.40 19.76
CA ARG A 207 -11.55 21.83 20.55
C ARG A 207 -12.57 22.66 19.79
N LEU A 208 -12.19 23.30 18.67
CA LEU A 208 -13.11 24.09 17.86
C LEU A 208 -14.17 23.21 17.15
N TYR A 209 -13.86 21.93 16.91
CA TYR A 209 -14.73 21.02 16.14
C TYR A 209 -15.03 19.70 16.84
N ASN A 210 -14.27 19.29 17.87
CA ASN A 210 -14.42 17.96 18.45
C ASN A 210 -15.79 17.71 19.10
N TRP A 211 -16.47 18.75 19.58
CA TRP A 211 -17.83 18.71 20.13
C TRP A 211 -18.87 18.13 19.17
N ARG A 212 -18.58 18.14 17.86
CA ARG A 212 -19.48 17.61 16.83
C ARG A 212 -19.44 16.08 16.73
N TYR A 213 -18.41 15.44 17.30
CA TYR A 213 -18.09 14.03 17.17
C TYR A 213 -18.18 13.32 18.53
N SER A 214 -18.50 12.03 18.52
CA SER A 214 -18.59 11.23 19.74
C SER A 214 -17.18 10.91 20.24
N ASP A 215 -16.86 11.33 21.45
CA ASP A 215 -15.60 11.00 22.15
C ASP A 215 -14.31 11.33 21.38
N LEU A 216 -14.31 12.32 20.47
CA LEU A 216 -13.13 12.70 19.69
C LEU A 216 -12.08 13.43 20.55
N GLY A 217 -11.03 12.70 20.95
CA GLY A 217 -9.86 13.20 21.66
C GLY A 217 -8.61 13.35 20.78
N ASP A 218 -7.45 13.35 21.42
CA ASP A 218 -6.14 13.54 20.80
C ASP A 218 -5.23 12.32 21.02
N LEU A 219 -4.36 12.02 20.04
CA LEU A 219 -3.31 11.00 20.22
C LEU A 219 -2.22 11.49 21.18
N SER A 220 -1.64 10.59 21.98
CA SER A 220 -0.65 10.93 23.03
C SER A 220 0.54 11.74 22.51
N TYR A 221 1.04 11.42 21.33
CA TYR A 221 2.15 12.12 20.68
C TYR A 221 1.86 13.62 20.45
N MET A 222 0.59 14.04 20.32
CA MET A 222 0.23 15.45 20.18
C MET A 222 0.62 16.28 21.41
N ASN A 223 0.59 15.67 22.60
CA ASN A 223 0.94 16.34 23.85
C ASN A 223 2.46 16.34 24.11
N GLU A 224 3.17 15.36 23.55
CA GLU A 224 4.60 15.16 23.78
C GLU A 224 5.46 15.97 22.79
N ALA A 225 5.07 16.01 21.51
CA ALA A 225 5.89 16.56 20.45
C ALA A 225 6.02 18.08 20.54
N ALA A 226 7.25 18.59 20.41
CA ALA A 226 7.53 20.02 20.46
C ALA A 226 6.80 20.81 19.36
N ILE A 227 6.52 20.19 18.22
CA ILE A 227 5.88 20.83 17.06
C ILE A 227 4.47 21.34 17.38
N PHE A 228 3.77 20.68 18.31
CA PHE A 228 2.41 21.06 18.73
C PHE A 228 2.38 21.97 19.96
N ARG A 229 3.52 22.12 20.67
CA ARG A 229 3.65 22.96 21.86
C ARG A 229 4.26 24.34 21.60
N GLY A 230 5.05 24.50 20.53
CA GLY A 230 5.69 25.78 20.23
C GLY A 230 4.67 26.87 19.87
N ALA A 231 4.79 28.09 20.37
CA ALA A 231 3.86 29.16 20.01
C ALA A 231 3.97 29.56 18.53
N ASN A 232 2.93 30.19 18.00
CA ASN A 232 2.95 30.78 16.67
C ASN A 232 3.84 32.04 16.69
N ALA A 233 4.94 32.05 15.94
CA ALA A 233 5.87 33.18 15.93
C ALA A 233 5.16 34.47 15.47
N GLY A 234 5.28 35.54 16.27
CA GLY A 234 4.62 36.82 16.00
C GLY A 234 3.13 36.89 16.39
N PHE A 235 2.57 35.83 16.97
CA PHE A 235 1.17 35.79 17.42
C PHE A 235 1.07 35.40 18.90
N SER A 236 0.16 36.06 19.62
CA SER A 236 -0.03 35.82 21.06
C SER A 236 -0.86 34.57 21.36
N TYR A 237 -1.68 34.10 20.41
CA TYR A 237 -2.60 32.98 20.60
C TYR A 237 -2.46 31.94 19.49
N ASP A 238 -2.82 30.70 19.79
CA ASP A 238 -2.84 29.59 18.83
C ASP A 238 -3.88 29.81 17.72
N TYR A 239 -5.02 30.42 18.06
CA TYR A 239 -6.08 30.84 17.16
C TYR A 239 -6.77 32.08 17.73
N GLN A 240 -7.34 32.91 16.85
CA GLN A 240 -8.10 34.10 17.21
C GLN A 240 -9.30 34.25 16.29
N LEU A 241 -10.42 34.71 16.83
CA LEU A 241 -11.52 35.24 16.05
C LEU A 241 -11.41 36.76 16.11
N VAL A 242 -11.31 37.40 14.95
CA VAL A 242 -11.19 38.86 14.84
C VAL A 242 -12.53 39.39 14.35
N ASP A 243 -13.17 40.21 15.16
CA ASP A 243 -14.34 40.96 14.76
C ASP A 243 -13.94 42.02 13.72
N VAL A 244 -14.61 42.01 12.56
CA VAL A 244 -14.32 42.91 11.45
C VAL A 244 -15.58 43.76 11.19
N PRO A 245 -15.61 45.02 11.66
CA PRO A 245 -16.75 45.89 11.46
C PRO A 245 -16.81 46.41 10.03
N ASP A 246 -17.92 47.08 9.69
CA ASP A 246 -18.11 47.74 8.40
C ASP A 246 -16.93 48.68 8.05
N TYR A 247 -16.43 48.55 6.82
CA TYR A 247 -15.42 49.45 6.27
C TYR A 247 -16.10 50.49 5.37
N ASN A 248 -15.88 51.78 5.64
CA ASN A 248 -16.58 52.88 4.95
C ASN A 248 -18.11 52.74 4.97
N GLY A 249 -18.66 52.23 6.09
CA GLY A 249 -20.10 52.05 6.29
C GLY A 249 -20.72 50.92 5.46
N ARG A 250 -19.91 50.00 4.95
CA ARG A 250 -20.36 48.81 4.24
C ARG A 250 -19.66 47.55 4.78
N GLY A 251 -20.44 46.51 5.04
CA GLY A 251 -19.97 45.17 5.35
C GLY A 251 -19.84 44.31 4.08
N GLU A 252 -20.50 43.15 4.07
CA GLU A 252 -20.59 42.26 2.91
C GLU A 252 -21.15 43.01 1.68
N SER A 253 -20.59 42.74 0.49
CA SER A 253 -20.96 43.45 -0.73
C SER A 253 -21.14 42.49 -1.88
N VAL A 254 -22.24 42.62 -2.62
CA VAL A 254 -22.58 41.70 -3.72
C VAL A 254 -22.43 42.39 -5.08
N PRO A 255 -21.22 42.47 -5.68
CA PRO A 255 -21.02 43.15 -6.98
C PRO A 255 -21.71 42.43 -8.15
N SER A 256 -21.95 41.13 -8.04
CA SER A 256 -22.78 40.37 -8.99
C SER A 256 -23.55 39.27 -8.25
N PRO A 257 -24.68 38.77 -8.79
CA PRO A 257 -25.49 37.77 -8.09
C PRO A 257 -24.67 36.58 -7.62
N TRP A 258 -24.80 36.22 -6.34
CA TRP A 258 -24.07 35.13 -5.67
C TRP A 258 -22.57 35.34 -5.47
N PHE A 259 -22.07 36.55 -5.72
CA PHE A 259 -20.69 36.95 -5.42
C PHE A 259 -20.71 37.84 -4.19
N TYR A 260 -20.63 37.24 -2.99
CA TYR A 260 -20.61 37.93 -1.70
C TYR A 260 -19.21 38.45 -1.32
#